data_AF-A0A956B7W1-F1
#
_entry.id   AF-A0A956B7W1-F1
#
_cell.length_a   1.000
_cell.length_b   1.000
_cell.length_c   1.000
_cell.angle_alpha   90.00
_cell.angle_beta   90.00
_cell.angle_gamma   90.00
#
_symmetry.space_group_name_H-M   'P 1'
#
loop_
_entity.id
_entity.type
_entity.pdbx_description
1 polymer ?
#
loop_
_entity_poly.entity_id
_entity_poly.type
_entity_poly.pdbx_seq_one_letter_code
_entity_poly.pdbx_strand_id
1 'polypeptide(L)'
;RLADSPLLDSLLVESITGRDATTKQRLEALRTLVRGAVEELARTARTELAYRALYHTYLDPSATQLLAAEAGRMSFGTYRRHLAAGLEEVASMLWIREQAARATAPSR
;
A
#
# COMPACT_ATOMS: atom_id res chain seq x y z
N ARG A 1 12.02 -11.06 3.76
CA ARG A 1 11.02 -10.51 4.71
C ARG A 1 10.87 -9.00 4.41
N LEU A 2 9.85 -8.30 4.92
CA LEU A 2 9.71 -6.85 4.64
C LEU A 2 10.93 -6.04 5.11
N ALA A 3 11.61 -6.51 6.16
CA ALA A 3 12.88 -5.95 6.66
C ALA A 3 14.05 -6.00 5.67
N ASP A 4 13.95 -6.83 4.62
CA ASP A 4 14.97 -6.97 3.56
C ASP A 4 14.54 -6.26 2.27
N SER A 5 13.42 -5.53 2.31
CA SER A 5 12.87 -4.87 1.13
C SER A 5 13.72 -3.67 0.75
N PRO A 6 14.11 -3.51 -0.52
CA PRO A 6 14.81 -2.30 -0.99
C PRO A 6 13.96 -1.02 -0.84
N LEU A 7 12.65 -1.16 -0.59
CA LEU A 7 11.75 -0.02 -0.35
C LEU A 7 12.00 0.69 0.99
N LEU A 8 12.77 0.11 1.92
CA LEU A 8 13.14 0.77 3.18
C LEU A 8 14.10 1.96 2.98
N ASP A 9 14.81 1.96 1.85
CA ASP A 9 15.76 3.00 1.47
C ASP A 9 15.20 3.95 0.41
N SER A 10 13.89 3.88 0.13
CA SER A 10 13.24 4.82 -0.78
C SER A 10 13.31 6.24 -0.23
N LEU A 11 13.32 7.24 -1.12
CA LEU A 11 13.40 8.63 -0.70
C LEU A 11 12.10 9.07 -0.01
N LEU A 12 10.97 8.45 -0.34
CA LEU A 12 9.71 8.64 0.38
C LEU A 12 9.81 8.19 1.84
N VAL A 13 10.39 7.02 2.11
CA VAL A 13 10.58 6.54 3.50
C VAL A 13 11.56 7.44 4.23
N GLU A 14 12.70 7.75 3.61
CA GLU A 14 13.72 8.65 4.17
C GLU A 14 13.16 10.05 4.47
N SER A 15 12.28 10.59 3.62
CA SER A 15 11.66 11.91 3.83
C SER A 15 10.76 11.97 5.07
N ILE A 16 10.20 10.83 5.49
CA ILE A 16 9.31 10.73 6.64
C ILE A 16 10.11 10.46 7.91
N THR A 17 11.10 9.57 7.84
CA THR A 17 11.84 9.11 9.02
C THR A 17 13.11 9.89 9.31
N GLY A 18 13.66 10.57 8.30
CA GLY A 18 15.02 11.12 8.31
C GLY A 18 16.10 10.09 7.97
N ARG A 19 17.31 10.59 7.68
CA ARG A 19 18.47 9.79 7.26
C ARG A 19 18.94 8.80 8.33
N ASP A 20 18.98 9.24 9.58
CA ASP A 20 19.54 8.47 10.70
C ASP A 20 18.52 7.50 11.34
N ALA A 21 17.37 7.30 10.70
CA ALA A 21 16.34 6.40 11.21
C ALA A 21 16.79 4.93 11.21
N THR A 22 16.50 4.26 12.32
CA THR A 22 16.72 2.82 12.47
C THR A 22 15.86 2.01 11.47
N THR A 23 16.28 0.78 11.18
CA THR A 23 15.50 -0.14 10.33
C THR A 23 14.06 -0.34 10.84
N LYS A 24 13.85 -0.37 12.17
CA LYS A 24 12.52 -0.49 12.77
C LYS A 24 11.65 0.73 12.45
N GLN A 25 12.18 1.94 12.54
CA GLN A 25 11.44 3.16 12.21
C GLN A 25 11.09 3.21 10.72
N ARG A 26 12.04 2.85 9.84
CA ARG A 26 11.81 2.74 8.39
C ARG A 26 10.74 1.71 8.05
N LEU A 27 10.76 0.56 8.75
CA LEU A 27 9.77 -0.49 8.57
C LEU A 27 8.36 -0.03 8.95
N GLU A 28 8.21 0.64 10.10
CA GLU A 28 6.91 1.17 10.54
C GLU A 28 6.41 2.30 9.63
N ALA A 29 7.31 3.16 9.13
CA ALA A 29 6.96 4.17 8.14
C ALA A 29 6.48 3.54 6.83
N LEU A 30 7.19 2.52 6.31
CA LEU A 30 6.78 1.81 5.10
C LEU A 30 5.41 1.11 5.28
N ARG A 31 5.18 0.48 6.43
CA ARG A 31 3.87 -0.10 6.77
C ARG A 31 2.77 0.94 6.80
N THR A 32 3.04 2.09 7.41
CA THR A 32 2.10 3.21 7.51
C THR A 32 1.76 3.76 6.13
N LEU A 33 2.76 3.93 5.26
CA LEU A 33 2.57 4.38 3.88
C LEU A 33 1.69 3.43 3.07
N VAL A 34 2.00 2.13 3.10
CA VAL A 34 1.23 1.12 2.36
C VAL A 34 -0.20 1.03 2.89
N ARG A 35 -0.37 0.97 4.22
CA ARG A 35 -1.70 0.94 4.85
C ARG A 35 -2.51 2.19 4.47
N GLY A 36 -1.93 3.37 4.63
CA GLY A 36 -2.59 4.64 4.31
C GLY A 36 -3.00 4.71 2.84
N ALA A 37 -2.13 4.28 1.91
CA ALA A 37 -2.47 4.25 0.48
C ALA A 37 -3.64 3.31 0.18
N VAL A 38 -3.72 2.15 0.84
CA VAL A 38 -4.88 1.25 0.73
C VAL A 38 -6.13 1.89 1.31
N GLU A 39 -6.06 2.45 2.52
CA GLU A 39 -7.19 3.10 3.21
C GLU A 39 -7.74 4.29 2.42
N GLU A 40 -6.88 5.01 1.69
CA GLU A 40 -7.31 6.11 0.83
C GLU A 40 -8.23 5.67 -0.32
N LEU A 41 -8.14 4.41 -0.78
CA LEU A 41 -9.07 3.86 -1.78
C LEU A 41 -10.51 3.80 -1.25
N ALA A 42 -10.71 3.76 0.07
CA ALA A 42 -12.05 3.77 0.66
C ALA A 42 -12.75 5.13 0.53
N ARG A 43 -12.02 6.21 0.17
CA ARG A 43 -12.56 7.57 0.12
C ARG A 43 -13.50 7.84 -1.05
N THR A 44 -13.56 6.96 -2.05
CA THR A 44 -14.41 7.14 -3.23
C THR A 44 -15.16 5.86 -3.58
N ALA A 45 -16.41 6.01 -4.05
CA ALA A 45 -17.21 4.88 -4.51
C ALA A 45 -16.55 4.12 -5.67
N ARG A 46 -15.74 4.80 -6.50
CA ARG A 46 -15.02 4.19 -7.63
C ARG A 46 -14.01 3.14 -7.18
N THR A 47 -13.35 3.38 -6.06
CA THR A 47 -12.23 2.57 -5.56
C THR A 47 -12.59 1.68 -4.38
N GLU A 48 -13.83 1.76 -3.88
CA GLU A 48 -14.28 1.03 -2.69
C GLU A 48 -14.16 -0.49 -2.82
N LEU A 49 -14.49 -1.07 -3.98
CA LEU A 49 -14.34 -2.52 -4.19
C LEU A 49 -12.87 -2.95 -4.21
N ALA A 50 -11.98 -2.13 -4.76
CA ALA A 50 -10.54 -2.37 -4.71
C ALA A 50 -10.01 -2.30 -3.27
N TYR A 51 -10.47 -1.32 -2.49
CA TYR A 51 -10.20 -1.24 -1.06
C TYR A 51 -10.60 -2.53 -0.34
N ARG A 52 -11.86 -2.98 -0.48
CA ARG A 52 -12.36 -4.19 0.20
C ARG A 52 -11.56 -5.43 -0.18
N ALA A 53 -11.21 -5.59 -1.46
CA ALA A 53 -10.40 -6.70 -1.93
C ALA A 53 -9.00 -6.70 -1.28
N LEU A 54 -8.33 -5.55 -1.24
CA LEU A 54 -7.00 -5.42 -0.60
C LEU A 54 -7.07 -5.59 0.91
N TYR A 55 -8.06 -4.98 1.56
CA TYR A 55 -8.24 -5.00 3.01
C TYR A 55 -8.34 -6.44 3.52
N HIS A 56 -9.29 -7.22 2.98
CA HIS A 56 -9.51 -8.61 3.42
C HIS A 56 -8.44 -9.60 2.91
N THR A 57 -7.52 -9.16 2.05
CA THR A 57 -6.40 -9.98 1.59
C THR A 57 -5.13 -9.72 2.41
N TYR A 58 -4.87 -8.47 2.81
CA TYR A 58 -3.56 -8.08 3.36
C TYR A 58 -3.63 -7.32 4.69
N LEU A 59 -4.67 -6.53 4.96
CA LEU A 59 -4.75 -5.71 6.18
C LEU A 59 -5.51 -6.41 7.31
N ASP A 60 -6.56 -7.12 6.97
CA ASP A 60 -7.33 -8.03 7.82
C ASP A 60 -7.52 -9.36 7.06
N PRO A 61 -6.43 -10.16 6.94
CA PRO A 61 -6.38 -11.25 6.00
C PRO A 61 -7.36 -12.36 6.37
N SER A 62 -8.24 -12.69 5.43
CA SER A 62 -9.00 -13.94 5.48
C SER A 62 -8.09 -15.13 5.22
N ALA A 63 -8.46 -16.32 5.72
CA ALA A 63 -7.64 -17.52 5.59
C ALA A 63 -7.40 -17.96 4.13
N THR A 64 -8.30 -17.58 3.20
CA THR A 64 -8.14 -17.80 1.77
C THR A 64 -8.65 -16.61 0.97
N GLN A 65 -8.24 -16.50 -0.30
CA GLN A 65 -8.75 -15.46 -1.19
C GLN A 65 -10.25 -15.61 -1.51
N LEU A 66 -10.79 -16.83 -1.48
CA LEU A 66 -12.23 -17.05 -1.64
C LEU A 66 -12.99 -16.44 -0.45
N LEU A 67 -12.51 -16.69 0.77
CA LEU A 67 -13.07 -16.07 1.98
C LEU A 67 -12.89 -14.55 1.99
N ALA A 68 -11.78 -14.04 1.44
CA ALA A 68 -11.58 -12.59 1.27
C ALA A 68 -12.62 -11.98 0.31
N ALA A 69 -12.97 -12.68 -0.76
CA ALA A 69 -14.01 -12.24 -1.69
C ALA A 69 -15.40 -12.21 -1.01
N GLU A 70 -15.70 -13.25 -0.21
CA GLU A 70 -16.94 -13.32 0.59
C GLU A 70 -17.00 -12.20 1.63
N ALA A 71 -15.94 -11.98 2.41
CA ALA A 71 -15.85 -10.88 3.37
C ALA A 71 -16.00 -9.50 2.69
N GLY A 72 -15.38 -9.34 1.51
CA GLY A 72 -15.51 -8.16 0.65
C GLY A 72 -16.88 -8.02 -0.05
N ARG A 73 -17.79 -8.97 0.13
CA ARG A 73 -19.14 -9.03 -0.46
C ARG A 73 -19.14 -8.97 -1.99
N MET A 74 -18.29 -9.76 -2.64
CA MET A 74 -18.20 -9.81 -4.10
C MET A 74 -17.94 -11.22 -4.63
N SER A 75 -18.30 -11.47 -5.89
CA SER A 75 -17.95 -12.73 -6.56
C SER A 75 -16.43 -12.88 -6.65
N PHE A 76 -15.92 -14.12 -6.74
CA PHE A 76 -14.49 -14.35 -6.84
C PHE A 76 -13.85 -13.72 -8.11
N GLY A 77 -14.58 -13.69 -9.23
CA GLY A 77 -14.13 -13.01 -10.46
C GLY A 77 -14.04 -11.49 -10.29
N THR A 78 -15.04 -10.89 -9.64
CA THR A 78 -15.04 -9.47 -9.26
C THR A 78 -13.88 -9.15 -8.33
N TYR A 79 -13.68 -9.97 -7.29
CA TYR A 79 -12.55 -9.89 -6.36
C TYR A 79 -11.22 -9.86 -7.07
N ARG A 80 -10.94 -10.84 -7.95
CA ARG A 80 -9.65 -10.92 -8.64
C ARG A 80 -9.37 -9.67 -9.48
N ARG A 81 -10.38 -9.16 -10.18
CA ARG A 81 -10.27 -7.92 -10.98
C ARG A 81 -9.95 -6.72 -10.09
N HIS A 82 -10.67 -6.56 -8.99
CA HIS A 82 -10.48 -5.43 -8.08
C HIS A 82 -9.21 -5.54 -7.23
N LEU A 83 -8.76 -6.74 -6.91
CA LEU A 83 -7.48 -6.97 -6.26
C LEU A 83 -6.33 -6.51 -7.16
N ALA A 84 -6.33 -6.91 -8.44
CA ALA A 84 -5.32 -6.49 -9.41
C ALA A 84 -5.34 -4.97 -9.62
N ALA A 85 -6.51 -4.40 -9.90
CA ALA A 85 -6.67 -2.96 -10.09
C ALA A 85 -6.27 -2.16 -8.84
N GLY A 86 -6.60 -2.67 -7.64
CA GLY A 86 -6.21 -2.04 -6.38
C GLY A 86 -4.70 -2.02 -6.17
N LEU A 87 -4.00 -3.12 -6.48
CA LEU A 87 -2.54 -3.19 -6.41
C LEU A 87 -1.89 -2.16 -7.35
N GLU A 88 -2.41 -2.04 -8.58
CA GLU A 88 -1.93 -1.05 -9.57
C GLU A 88 -2.16 0.39 -9.08
N GLU A 89 -3.35 0.69 -8.54
CA GLU A 89 -3.67 2.02 -8.03
C GLU A 89 -2.79 2.39 -6.83
N VAL A 90 -2.62 1.49 -5.84
CA VAL A 90 -1.75 1.73 -4.68
C VAL A 90 -0.30 1.93 -5.12
N ALA A 91 0.21 1.10 -6.04
CA ALA A 91 1.55 1.26 -6.58
C ALA A 91 1.72 2.62 -7.26
N SER A 92 0.73 3.04 -8.06
CA SER A 92 0.73 4.33 -8.75
C SER A 92 0.71 5.51 -7.76
N MET A 93 -0.13 5.45 -6.73
CA MET A 93 -0.21 6.47 -5.68
C MET A 93 1.12 6.64 -4.93
N LEU A 94 1.75 5.53 -4.54
CA LEU A 94 3.04 5.54 -3.85
C LEU A 94 4.17 6.01 -4.77
N TRP A 95 4.12 5.65 -6.05
CA TRP A 95 5.09 6.11 -7.04
C TRP A 95 5.04 7.63 -7.26
N ILE A 96 3.86 8.22 -7.35
CA ILE A 96 3.70 9.69 -7.44
C ILE A 96 4.30 10.38 -6.21
N ARG A 97 4.06 9.83 -5.01
CA ARG A 97 4.63 10.36 -3.75
C ARG A 97 6.15 10.25 -3.72
N GLU A 98 6.70 9.13 -4.18
CA GLU A 98 8.16 8.94 -4.31
C GLU A 98 8.77 9.98 -5.24
N GLN A 99 8.17 10.22 -6.41
CA GLN A 99 8.66 11.26 -7.32
C GLN A 99 8.60 12.66 -6.71
N ALA A 100 7.54 12.98 -5.95
CA ALA A 100 7.43 14.24 -5.23
C ALA A 100 8.52 14.38 -4.14
N ALA A 101 8.80 13.31 -3.40
CA ALA A 101 9.88 13.28 -2.40
C ALA A 101 11.26 13.47 -3.05
N ARG A 102 11.48 12.89 -4.24
CA ARG A 102 12.71 13.08 -5.03
C ARG A 102 12.89 14.52 -5.49
N ALA A 103 11.82 15.19 -5.90
CA ALA A 103 11.87 16.57 -6.37
C ALA A 103 12.16 17.58 -5.25
N THR A 104 11.82 17.24 -4.00
CA THR A 104 12.04 18.09 -2.82
C THR A 104 13.33 17.78 -2.07
N ALA A 105 13.94 16.60 -2.32
CA ALA A 105 15.24 16.26 -1.77
C ALA A 105 16.32 17.17 -2.39
N PRO A 106 17.22 17.77 -1.59
CA PRO A 106 18.36 18.50 -2.13
C PRO A 106 19.20 17.55 -3.00
N SER A 107 19.67 18.04 -4.15
CA SER A 107 20.55 17.31 -5.06
C SER A 107 21.68 16.67 -4.25
N ARG A 108 21.74 15.33 -4.23
CA ARG A 108 22.82 14.58 -3.56
C ARG A 108 24.16 14.82 -4.25
#